data_AF-A0A7C5XSI7-F1
#
_entry.id   AF-A0A7C5XSI7-F1
#
_cell.length_a   1.000
_cell.length_b   1.000
_cell.length_c   1.000
_cell.angle_alpha   90.00
_cell.angle_beta   90.00
_cell.angle_gamma   90.00
#
_symmetry.space_group_name_H-M   'P 1'
#
loop_
_entity.id
_entity.type
_entity.pdbx_description
1 polymer ?
#
loop_
_entity_poly.entity_id
_entity_poly.type
_entity_poly.pdbx_seq_one_letter_code
_entity_poly.pdbx_strand_id
1 'polypeptide(L)'
;MRRLRHLHKVRVRVKKNFLNFVQVLYLSVECVCIEQMTVANDVLRRVLGESLSDQHIAVIDQLTEPQYDEDVAESLGIKATIIRTLLNDLHENSLVEYHRTKNKKTGWYTYKWVRREDRIKKHIQDHLSQKISMLQEQLEQENNGLSFKCNCGIVDYHNAMENMFICQSCGSAYKRYEDGKAVDGIVQQITEINSILQSIAE
;
A
#
# COMPACT_ATOMS: atom_id res chain seq x y z
N MET A 1 -18.03 -38.36 -50.40
CA MET A 1 -19.01 -37.27 -50.20
C MET A 1 -18.36 -36.16 -49.38
N ARG A 2 -18.65 -34.91 -49.74
CA ARG A 2 -17.80 -33.73 -49.52
C ARG A 2 -17.78 -33.21 -48.08
N ARG A 3 -16.64 -32.61 -47.73
CA ARG A 3 -16.28 -31.92 -46.49
C ARG A 3 -16.28 -30.40 -46.73
N LEU A 4 -16.53 -29.65 -45.64
CA LEU A 4 -16.04 -28.29 -45.29
C LEU A 4 -16.94 -27.05 -45.50
N ARG A 5 -17.57 -26.66 -44.37
CA ARG A 5 -17.47 -25.39 -43.60
C ARG A 5 -17.44 -24.03 -44.32
N HIS A 6 -18.46 -23.24 -43.96
CA HIS A 6 -18.60 -21.81 -44.14
C HIS A 6 -17.57 -20.97 -43.35
N LEU A 7 -17.02 -19.93 -44.00
CA LEU A 7 -16.63 -18.67 -43.38
C LEU A 7 -16.94 -17.53 -44.36
N HIS A 8 -17.77 -16.58 -43.93
CA HIS A 8 -18.11 -15.36 -44.66
C HIS A 8 -16.97 -14.33 -44.57
N LYS A 9 -16.61 -13.76 -45.74
CA LYS A 9 -15.70 -12.63 -45.88
C LYS A 9 -16.44 -11.33 -45.58
N VAL A 10 -15.92 -10.52 -44.66
CA VAL A 10 -16.26 -9.08 -44.59
C VAL A 10 -14.98 -8.29 -44.79
N ARG A 11 -14.99 -7.47 -45.84
CA ARG A 11 -13.86 -6.64 -46.30
C ARG A 11 -14.10 -5.22 -45.76
N VAL A 12 -13.21 -4.75 -44.89
CA VAL A 12 -13.25 -3.40 -44.30
C VAL A 12 -12.95 -2.36 -45.39
N ARG A 13 -13.79 -1.32 -45.48
CA ARG A 13 -13.54 -0.13 -46.31
C ARG A 13 -13.53 1.10 -45.40
N VAL A 14 -12.34 1.58 -45.05
CA VAL A 14 -12.15 2.82 -44.31
C VAL A 14 -12.42 3.99 -45.26
N LYS A 15 -13.49 4.76 -45.00
CA LYS A 15 -13.62 6.13 -45.52
C LYS A 15 -13.31 7.09 -44.37
N LYS A 16 -12.22 7.84 -44.52
CA LYS A 16 -11.89 9.00 -43.70
C LYS A 16 -13.03 10.01 -43.82
N ASN A 17 -13.57 10.45 -42.68
CA ASN A 17 -14.26 11.72 -42.59
C ASN A 17 -13.70 12.49 -41.40
N PHE A 18 -13.18 13.67 -41.74
CA PHE A 18 -12.75 14.74 -40.86
C PHE A 18 -13.89 15.14 -39.92
N LEU A 19 -13.75 14.86 -38.62
CA LEU A 19 -14.51 15.53 -37.57
C LEU A 19 -13.56 15.87 -36.41
N ASN A 20 -13.24 17.17 -36.36
CA ASN A 20 -12.84 18.01 -35.23
C ASN A 20 -11.74 17.55 -34.27
N PHE A 21 -10.54 18.06 -34.55
CA PHE A 21 -9.34 18.12 -33.68
C PHE A 21 -9.60 18.72 -32.28
N VAL A 22 -10.69 19.48 -32.11
CA VAL A 22 -11.10 20.08 -30.82
C VAL A 22 -11.70 19.05 -29.84
N GLN A 23 -12.29 17.96 -30.35
CA GLN A 23 -12.92 16.94 -29.50
C GLN A 23 -11.90 15.93 -28.95
N VAL A 24 -10.79 15.72 -29.65
CA VAL A 24 -9.69 14.85 -29.20
C VAL A 24 -8.90 15.49 -28.05
N LEU A 25 -8.77 16.81 -28.05
CA LEU A 25 -8.09 17.54 -26.96
C LEU A 25 -8.87 17.49 -25.63
N TYR A 26 -10.21 17.49 -25.67
CA TYR A 26 -11.03 17.40 -24.46
C TYR A 26 -10.95 16.01 -23.80
N LEU A 27 -10.87 14.95 -24.61
CA LEU A 27 -10.70 13.56 -24.12
C LEU A 27 -9.30 13.28 -23.55
N SER A 28 -8.26 13.97 -24.03
CA SER A 28 -6.89 13.77 -23.50
C SER A 28 -6.66 14.39 -22.11
N VAL A 29 -7.37 15.46 -21.76
CA VAL A 29 -7.18 16.14 -20.45
C VAL A 29 -7.86 15.37 -19.32
N GLU A 30 -9.04 14.77 -19.56
CA GLU A 30 -9.67 13.87 -18.58
C GLU A 30 -8.88 12.56 -18.41
N CYS A 31 -8.32 12.00 -19.49
CA CYS A 31 -7.59 10.72 -19.44
C CYS A 31 -6.28 10.80 -18.63
N VAL A 32 -5.54 11.91 -18.73
CA VAL A 32 -4.28 12.10 -17.97
C VAL A 32 -4.55 12.28 -16.48
N CYS A 33 -5.62 12.99 -16.10
CA CYS A 33 -5.98 13.17 -14.68
C CYS A 33 -6.54 11.89 -14.05
N ILE A 34 -7.25 11.04 -14.80
CA ILE A 34 -7.75 9.75 -14.30
C ILE A 34 -6.59 8.78 -14.07
N GLU A 35 -5.61 8.67 -14.99
CA GLU A 35 -4.43 7.80 -14.79
C GLU A 35 -3.55 8.26 -13.61
N GLN A 36 -3.30 9.57 -13.46
CA GLN A 36 -2.53 10.11 -12.33
C GLN A 36 -3.23 9.89 -10.98
N MET A 37 -4.57 9.97 -10.95
CA MET A 37 -5.37 9.68 -9.75
C MET A 37 -5.42 8.18 -9.42
N THR A 38 -5.20 7.27 -10.38
CA THR A 38 -5.21 5.82 -10.15
C THR A 38 -3.89 5.28 -9.58
N VAL A 39 -2.73 5.78 -10.03
CA VAL A 39 -1.41 5.28 -9.59
C VAL A 39 -1.13 5.66 -8.13
N ALA A 40 -1.47 6.89 -7.73
CA ALA A 40 -1.37 7.30 -6.32
C ALA A 40 -2.25 6.41 -5.43
N ASN A 41 -3.47 6.08 -5.87
CA ASN A 41 -4.38 5.21 -5.11
C ASN A 41 -3.87 3.77 -4.95
N ASP A 42 -3.17 3.20 -5.93
CA ASP A 42 -2.62 1.84 -5.81
C ASP A 42 -1.48 1.73 -4.79
N VAL A 43 -0.59 2.74 -4.74
CA VAL A 43 0.47 2.80 -3.73
C VAL A 43 -0.13 3.01 -2.34
N LEU A 44 -1.08 3.93 -2.21
CA LEU A 44 -1.78 4.17 -0.93
C LEU A 44 -2.50 2.91 -0.44
N ARG A 45 -3.17 2.17 -1.33
CA ARG A 45 -3.81 0.89 -1.00
C ARG A 45 -2.81 -0.16 -0.51
N ARG A 46 -1.65 -0.28 -1.15
CA ARG A 46 -0.61 -1.22 -0.74
C ARG A 46 -0.14 -0.92 0.69
N VAL A 47 0.11 0.34 1.00
CA VAL A 47 0.56 0.75 2.34
C VAL A 47 -0.55 0.57 3.38
N LEU A 48 -1.79 0.91 3.04
CA LEU A 48 -2.94 0.64 3.92
C LEU A 48 -3.06 -0.85 4.23
N GLY A 49 -2.83 -1.74 3.26
CA GLY A 49 -2.84 -3.20 3.43
C GLY A 49 -1.76 -3.75 4.35
N GLU A 50 -0.67 -3.01 4.60
CA GLU A 50 0.31 -3.39 5.63
C GLU A 50 -0.23 -3.14 7.05
N SER A 51 -1.18 -2.20 7.22
CA SER A 51 -1.68 -1.77 8.53
C SER A 51 -3.15 -2.16 8.82
N LEU A 52 -3.95 -2.42 7.79
CA LEU A 52 -5.38 -2.71 7.86
C LEU A 52 -5.71 -3.96 7.06
N SER A 53 -6.74 -4.70 7.45
CA SER A 53 -7.21 -5.85 6.66
C SER A 53 -7.91 -5.40 5.37
N ASP A 54 -7.95 -6.26 4.36
CA ASP A 54 -8.67 -6.00 3.09
C ASP A 54 -10.12 -5.51 3.26
N GLN A 55 -10.84 -6.02 4.28
CA GLN A 55 -12.21 -5.59 4.56
C GLN A 55 -12.32 -4.13 5.00
N HIS A 56 -11.33 -3.62 5.76
CA HIS A 56 -11.28 -2.22 6.17
C HIS A 56 -11.04 -1.32 4.95
N ILE A 57 -10.13 -1.73 4.06
CA ILE A 57 -9.83 -1.00 2.82
C ILE A 57 -11.06 -0.94 1.93
N ALA A 58 -11.76 -2.07 1.76
CA ALA A 58 -13.00 -2.13 0.99
C ALA A 58 -14.08 -1.17 1.52
N VAL A 59 -14.21 -1.04 2.85
CA VAL A 59 -15.12 -0.07 3.47
C VAL A 59 -14.69 1.37 3.21
N ILE A 60 -13.40 1.69 3.36
CA ILE A 60 -12.87 3.04 3.05
C ILE A 60 -13.11 3.42 1.59
N ASP A 61 -12.90 2.47 0.67
CA ASP A 61 -13.06 2.70 -0.76
C ASP A 61 -14.52 2.82 -1.18
N GLN A 62 -15.42 2.11 -0.50
CA GLN A 62 -16.87 2.23 -0.72
C GLN A 62 -17.41 3.60 -0.27
N LEU A 63 -16.80 4.22 0.74
CA LEU A 63 -17.19 5.52 1.30
C LEU A 63 -16.74 6.70 0.43
N THR A 64 -17.12 6.73 -0.86
CA THR A 64 -16.86 7.88 -1.75
C THR A 64 -17.70 9.11 -1.41
N GLU A 65 -18.85 8.89 -0.78
CA GLU A 65 -19.77 9.91 -0.28
C GLU A 65 -20.36 9.50 1.08
N PRO A 66 -21.01 10.42 1.82
CA PRO A 66 -21.63 10.08 3.10
C PRO A 66 -22.74 9.03 3.00
N GLN A 67 -22.50 7.81 3.47
CA GLN A 67 -23.41 6.66 3.34
C GLN A 67 -23.86 6.11 4.71
N TYR A 68 -25.03 5.44 4.73
CA TYR A 68 -25.44 4.67 5.91
C TYR A 68 -24.69 3.34 5.97
N ASP A 69 -24.57 2.75 7.16
CA ASP A 69 -23.88 1.46 7.32
C ASP A 69 -24.61 0.32 6.61
N GLU A 70 -25.94 0.38 6.48
CA GLU A 70 -26.71 -0.55 5.66
C GLU A 70 -26.39 -0.47 4.16
N ASP A 71 -26.21 0.74 3.61
CA ASP A 71 -25.93 0.93 2.19
C ASP A 71 -24.53 0.38 1.83
N VAL A 72 -23.56 0.62 2.71
CA VAL A 72 -22.20 0.07 2.59
C VAL A 72 -22.24 -1.46 2.66
N ALA A 73 -23.05 -2.02 3.56
CA ALA A 73 -23.23 -3.46 3.72
C ALA A 73 -23.84 -4.12 2.48
N GLU A 74 -24.89 -3.52 1.91
CA GLU A 74 -25.51 -3.98 0.68
C GLU A 74 -24.53 -3.95 -0.49
N SER A 75 -23.81 -2.83 -0.66
CA SER A 75 -22.84 -2.64 -1.74
C SER A 75 -21.70 -3.66 -1.70
N LEU A 76 -21.21 -3.99 -0.50
CA LEU A 76 -20.11 -4.96 -0.32
C LEU A 76 -20.59 -6.40 -0.17
N GLY A 77 -21.90 -6.65 -0.07
CA GLY A 77 -22.45 -7.99 0.18
C GLY A 77 -22.06 -8.57 1.56
N ILE A 78 -21.79 -7.69 2.54
CA ILE A 78 -21.36 -8.05 3.89
C ILE A 78 -22.51 -7.76 4.87
N LYS A 79 -22.61 -8.51 5.97
CA LYS A 79 -23.63 -8.23 7.00
C LYS A 79 -23.40 -6.86 7.64
N ALA A 80 -24.45 -6.06 7.78
CA ALA A 80 -24.37 -4.72 8.40
C ALA A 80 -23.75 -4.72 9.81
N THR A 81 -23.90 -5.81 10.58
CA THR A 81 -23.22 -5.97 11.87
C THR A 81 -21.69 -5.95 11.74
N ILE A 82 -21.15 -6.60 10.71
CA ILE A 82 -19.70 -6.63 10.45
C ILE A 82 -19.24 -5.25 9.98
N ILE A 83 -19.99 -4.63 9.06
CA ILE A 83 -19.69 -3.26 8.59
C ILE A 83 -19.64 -2.27 9.75
N ARG A 84 -20.56 -2.37 10.72
CA ARG A 84 -20.53 -1.54 11.93
C ARG A 84 -19.27 -1.74 12.76
N THR A 85 -18.83 -2.99 12.94
CA THR A 85 -17.57 -3.27 13.63
C THR A 85 -16.40 -2.61 12.89
N LEU A 86 -16.29 -2.83 11.57
CA LEU A 86 -15.23 -2.24 10.76
C LEU A 86 -15.26 -0.70 10.80
N LEU A 87 -16.44 -0.08 10.71
CA LEU A 87 -16.60 1.38 10.77
C LEU A 87 -16.22 1.94 12.14
N ASN A 88 -16.54 1.22 13.22
CA ASN A 88 -16.10 1.61 14.57
C ASN A 88 -14.58 1.51 14.71
N ASP A 89 -13.97 0.42 14.23
CA ASP A 89 -12.51 0.24 14.26
C ASP A 89 -11.80 1.36 13.45
N LEU A 90 -12.32 1.68 12.26
CA LEU A 90 -11.84 2.80 11.45
C LEU A 90 -12.01 4.15 12.15
N HIS A 91 -13.10 4.34 12.89
CA HIS A 91 -13.38 5.56 13.63
C HIS A 91 -12.44 5.74 14.83
N GLU A 92 -12.13 4.67 15.56
CA GLU A 92 -11.13 4.70 16.63
C GLU A 92 -9.76 5.17 16.12
N ASN A 93 -9.40 4.78 14.89
CA ASN A 93 -8.20 5.25 14.20
C ASN A 93 -8.36 6.61 13.50
N SER A 94 -9.52 7.27 13.66
CA SER A 94 -9.86 8.55 13.01
C SER A 94 -9.82 8.53 11.47
N LEU A 95 -9.94 7.35 10.85
CA LEU A 95 -9.92 7.20 9.38
C LEU A 95 -11.30 7.51 8.76
N VAL A 96 -12.35 7.39 9.57
CA VAL A 96 -13.72 7.78 9.22
C VAL A 96 -14.34 8.60 10.35
N GLU A 97 -15.35 9.38 10.02
CA GLU A 97 -16.22 10.08 10.97
C GLU A 97 -17.69 9.85 10.63
N TYR A 98 -18.61 10.29 11.49
CA TYR A 98 -20.04 10.19 11.21
C TYR A 98 -20.82 11.46 11.54
N HIS A 99 -21.90 11.65 10.80
CA HIS A 99 -22.92 12.65 11.09
C HIS A 99 -24.17 11.98 11.64
N ARG A 100 -24.58 12.40 12.84
CA ARG A 100 -25.77 11.87 13.50
C ARG A 100 -26.95 12.83 13.34
N THR A 101 -28.05 12.32 12.81
CA THR A 101 -29.33 13.06 12.69
C THR A 101 -30.41 12.40 13.54
N LYS A 102 -31.22 13.20 14.24
CA LYS A 102 -32.38 12.72 15.02
C LYS A 102 -33.67 12.93 14.23
N ASN A 103 -34.44 11.86 14.07
CA ASN A 103 -35.78 11.96 13.50
C ASN A 103 -36.74 12.59 14.52
N LYS A 104 -37.32 13.76 14.19
CA LYS A 104 -38.22 14.50 15.11
C LYS A 104 -39.54 13.78 15.40
N LYS A 105 -40.00 12.90 14.50
CA LYS A 105 -41.28 12.19 14.65
C LYS A 105 -41.13 10.91 15.48
N THR A 106 -40.10 10.13 15.20
CA THR A 106 -39.91 8.81 15.80
C THR A 106 -38.89 8.78 16.94
N GLY A 107 -38.04 9.82 17.05
CA GLY A 107 -36.99 9.93 18.06
C GLY A 107 -35.70 9.17 17.74
N TRP A 108 -35.68 8.33 16.71
CA TRP A 108 -34.52 7.52 16.33
C TRP A 108 -33.37 8.34 15.77
N TYR A 109 -32.14 7.85 15.99
CA TYR A 109 -30.92 8.41 15.43
C TYR A 109 -30.47 7.63 14.20
N THR A 110 -30.00 8.35 13.18
CA THR A 110 -29.38 7.78 11.98
C THR A 110 -27.96 8.31 11.82
N TYR A 111 -27.04 7.45 11.40
CA TYR A 111 -25.62 7.76 11.26
C TYR A 111 -25.20 7.68 9.80
N LYS A 112 -24.65 8.76 9.26
CA LYS A 112 -23.97 8.74 7.96
C LYS A 112 -22.47 8.78 8.16
N TRP A 113 -21.76 7.82 7.59
CA TRP A 113 -20.32 7.68 7.70
C TRP A 113 -19.61 8.39 6.55
N VAL A 114 -18.47 9.01 6.85
CA VAL A 114 -17.68 9.81 5.92
C VAL A 114 -16.21 9.43 6.08
N ARG A 115 -15.50 9.16 4.97
CA ARG A 115 -14.05 8.94 4.99
C ARG A 115 -13.31 10.25 5.22
N ARG A 116 -12.21 10.19 5.98
CA ARG A 116 -11.37 11.35 6.26
C ARG A 116 -10.07 11.30 5.47
N GLU A 117 -10.08 11.92 4.29
CA GLU A 117 -8.92 11.93 3.38
C GLU A 117 -7.65 12.47 4.03
N ASP A 118 -7.78 13.55 4.81
CA ASP A 118 -6.69 14.17 5.54
C ASP A 118 -6.05 13.19 6.53
N ARG A 119 -6.88 12.38 7.20
CA ARG A 119 -6.43 11.41 8.21
C ARG A 119 -5.88 10.14 7.58
N ILE A 120 -6.46 9.67 6.47
CA ILE A 120 -5.94 8.52 5.72
C ILE A 120 -4.54 8.84 5.18
N LYS A 121 -4.36 10.00 4.54
CA LYS A 121 -3.04 10.43 4.07
C LYS A 121 -2.04 10.53 5.21
N LYS A 122 -2.44 11.14 6.33
CA LYS A 122 -1.59 11.26 7.51
C LYS A 122 -1.23 9.89 8.11
N HIS A 123 -2.18 8.97 8.23
CA HIS A 123 -1.95 7.61 8.72
C HIS A 123 -0.90 6.89 7.89
N ILE A 124 -0.98 7.02 6.56
CA ILE A 124 0.00 6.45 5.63
C ILE A 124 1.38 7.09 5.83
N GLN A 125 1.44 8.43 5.92
CA GLN A 125 2.70 9.15 6.17
C GLN A 125 3.35 8.73 7.50
N ASP A 126 2.56 8.64 8.57
CA ASP A 126 3.01 8.25 9.90
C ASP A 126 3.51 6.79 9.88
N HIS A 127 2.78 5.88 9.23
CA HIS A 127 3.18 4.48 9.10
C HIS A 127 4.49 4.30 8.31
N LEU A 128 4.64 4.99 7.17
CA LEU A 128 5.88 4.96 6.38
C LEU A 128 7.06 5.59 7.14
N SER A 129 6.81 6.67 7.88
CA SER A 129 7.84 7.32 8.71
C SER A 129 8.32 6.40 9.84
N GLN A 130 7.40 5.68 10.49
CA GLN A 130 7.75 4.66 11.49
C GLN A 130 8.57 3.53 10.87
N LYS A 131 8.18 3.06 9.68
CA LYS A 131 8.92 2.02 8.94
C LYS A 131 10.34 2.48 8.59
N ILE A 132 10.51 3.73 8.14
CA ILE A 132 11.85 4.32 7.93
C ILE A 132 12.66 4.33 9.23
N SER A 133 12.07 4.77 10.34
CA SER A 133 12.78 4.81 11.64
C SER A 133 13.28 3.43 12.04
N MET A 134 12.46 2.37 11.85
CA MET A 134 12.87 1.00 12.15
C MET A 134 13.99 0.51 11.22
N LEU A 135 13.91 0.83 9.93
CA LEU A 135 14.96 0.49 8.96
C LEU A 135 16.27 1.24 9.23
N GLN A 136 16.19 2.49 9.69
CA GLN A 136 17.36 3.27 10.10
C GLN A 136 18.02 2.68 11.35
N GLU A 137 17.25 2.29 12.35
CA GLU A 137 17.77 1.59 13.53
C GLU A 137 18.43 0.26 13.13
N GLN A 138 17.80 -0.51 12.25
CA GLN A 138 18.37 -1.74 11.70
C GLN A 138 19.68 -1.46 10.95
N LEU A 139 19.71 -0.41 10.13
CA LEU A 139 20.91 0.00 9.39
C LEU A 139 22.06 0.39 10.33
N GLU A 140 21.77 1.12 11.41
CA GLU A 140 22.76 1.45 12.44
C GLU A 140 23.27 0.20 13.15
N GLN A 141 22.39 -0.76 13.47
CA GLN A 141 22.78 -2.03 14.07
C GLN A 141 23.66 -2.86 13.13
N GLU A 142 23.37 -2.91 11.83
CA GLU A 142 24.21 -3.61 10.85
C GLU A 142 25.57 -2.93 10.66
N ASN A 143 25.60 -1.59 10.61
CA ASN A 143 26.84 -0.82 10.47
C ASN A 143 27.74 -0.90 11.71
N ASN A 144 27.14 -0.90 12.90
CA ASN A 144 27.84 -1.01 14.18
C ASN A 144 28.07 -2.47 14.59
N GLY A 145 27.34 -3.40 13.98
CA GLY A 145 27.39 -4.83 14.21
C GLY A 145 28.72 -5.39 13.78
N LEU A 146 29.55 -5.77 14.76
CA LEU A 146 30.81 -6.42 14.49
C LEU A 146 30.56 -7.92 14.28
N SER A 147 30.37 -8.31 13.02
CA SER A 147 30.39 -9.71 12.62
C SER A 147 31.80 -10.13 12.21
N PHE A 148 32.14 -11.39 12.46
CA PHE A 148 33.41 -11.95 12.04
C PHE A 148 33.20 -13.28 11.31
N LYS A 149 34.02 -13.55 10.31
CA LYS A 149 33.90 -14.72 9.44
C LYS A 149 35.21 -15.48 9.34
N CYS A 150 35.08 -16.79 9.29
CA CYS A 150 36.10 -17.71 8.81
C CYS A 150 35.50 -18.63 7.74
N ASN A 151 36.25 -19.64 7.29
CA ASN A 151 35.75 -20.59 6.29
C ASN A 151 34.61 -21.49 6.81
N CYS A 152 34.44 -21.61 8.11
CA CYS A 152 33.39 -22.44 8.72
C CYS A 152 32.05 -21.69 8.90
N GLY A 153 32.06 -20.36 8.93
CA GLY A 153 30.85 -19.57 9.19
C GLY A 153 31.11 -18.14 9.66
N ILE A 154 30.01 -17.44 9.98
CA ILE A 154 29.97 -16.09 10.53
C ILE A 154 29.55 -16.17 12.00
N VAL A 155 30.18 -15.39 12.87
CA VAL A 155 29.89 -15.27 14.29
C VAL A 155 29.81 -13.80 14.68
N ASP A 156 29.05 -13.47 15.73
CA ASP A 156 29.04 -12.13 16.31
C ASP A 156 30.34 -11.83 17.08
N TYR A 157 30.49 -10.57 17.49
CA TYR A 157 31.64 -10.10 18.26
C TYR A 157 31.82 -10.83 19.59
N HIS A 158 30.74 -11.16 20.30
CA HIS A 158 30.82 -11.79 21.62
C HIS A 158 31.40 -13.21 21.49
N ASN A 159 30.87 -14.00 20.56
CA ASN A 159 31.37 -15.32 20.22
C ASN A 159 32.80 -15.28 19.69
N ALA A 160 33.16 -14.27 18.87
CA ALA A 160 34.53 -14.08 18.43
C ALA A 160 35.46 -13.77 19.62
N MET A 161 35.05 -12.90 20.54
CA MET A 161 35.80 -12.50 21.73
C MET A 161 36.02 -13.65 22.70
N GLU A 162 34.99 -14.46 22.98
CA GLU A 162 35.10 -15.66 23.83
C GLU A 162 36.11 -16.67 23.26
N ASN A 163 36.22 -16.73 21.94
CA ASN A 163 37.16 -17.59 21.24
C ASN A 163 38.49 -16.90 20.88
N MET A 164 38.78 -15.74 21.47
CA MET A 164 40.00 -14.95 21.21
C MET A 164 40.27 -14.69 19.72
N PHE A 165 39.19 -14.49 18.95
CA PHE A 165 39.18 -14.30 17.51
C PHE A 165 39.76 -15.49 16.71
N ILE A 166 39.73 -16.71 17.26
CA ILE A 166 40.21 -17.93 16.59
C ILE A 166 39.06 -18.96 16.50
N CYS A 167 38.83 -19.52 15.32
CA CYS A 167 37.79 -20.54 15.14
C CYS A 167 38.22 -21.88 15.75
N GLN A 168 37.43 -22.43 16.68
CA GLN A 168 37.71 -23.73 17.31
C GLN A 168 37.59 -24.93 16.34
N SER A 169 36.91 -24.77 15.21
CA SER A 169 36.71 -25.86 14.24
C SER A 169 37.84 -25.99 13.22
N CYS A 170 38.44 -24.89 12.80
CA CYS A 170 39.48 -24.89 11.76
C CYS A 170 40.81 -24.23 12.18
N GLY A 171 40.89 -23.63 13.37
CA GLY A 171 42.09 -22.98 13.89
C GLY A 171 42.46 -21.65 13.23
N SER A 172 41.70 -21.19 12.23
CA SER A 172 41.98 -19.91 11.55
C SER A 172 41.46 -18.72 12.34
N ALA A 173 42.16 -17.59 12.28
CA ALA A 173 41.67 -16.33 12.82
C ALA A 173 40.40 -15.86 12.10
N TYR A 174 39.41 -15.42 12.87
CA TYR A 174 38.24 -14.74 12.35
C TYR A 174 38.63 -13.37 11.78
N LYS A 175 38.03 -12.98 10.65
CA LYS A 175 38.20 -11.65 10.04
C LYS A 175 36.89 -10.87 10.15
N ARG A 176 36.97 -9.54 10.30
CA ARG A 176 35.78 -8.69 10.26
C ARG A 176 35.01 -8.95 8.97
N TYR A 177 33.71 -9.20 9.10
CA TYR A 177 32.79 -9.44 8.00
C TYR A 177 31.73 -8.37 8.02
N GLU A 178 31.56 -7.72 6.88
CA GLU A 178 30.48 -6.79 6.62
C GLU A 178 29.62 -7.43 5.53
N ASP A 179 28.33 -7.62 5.78
CA ASP A 179 27.41 -8.04 4.74
C ASP A 179 26.91 -6.81 3.97
N GLY A 180 27.70 -6.36 3.00
CA GLY A 180 27.32 -5.21 2.17
C GLY A 180 25.95 -5.38 1.50
N LYS A 181 25.51 -6.62 1.23
CA LYS A 181 24.21 -6.87 0.59
C LYS A 181 23.03 -6.60 1.53
N ALA A 182 23.19 -6.83 2.84
CA ALA A 182 22.16 -6.51 3.82
C ALA A 182 21.98 -5.00 3.95
N VAL A 183 23.09 -4.26 4.03
CA VAL A 183 23.11 -2.79 4.06
C VAL A 183 22.48 -2.20 2.80
N ASP A 184 22.90 -2.66 1.62
CA ASP A 184 22.37 -2.18 0.33
C ASP A 184 20.85 -2.40 0.24
N GLY A 185 20.36 -3.56 0.71
CA GLY A 185 18.93 -3.87 0.72
C GLY A 185 18.10 -2.97 1.63
N ILE A 186 18.64 -2.60 2.80
CA ILE A 186 17.98 -1.67 3.73
C ILE A 186 17.96 -0.25 3.15
N VAL A 187 19.09 0.22 2.60
CA VAL A 187 19.20 1.54 1.96
C VAL A 187 18.25 1.65 0.76
N GLN A 188 18.14 0.59 -0.04
CA GLN A 188 17.20 0.54 -1.16
C GLN A 188 15.76 0.69 -0.66
N GLN A 189 15.35 -0.06 0.37
CA GLN A 189 14.01 0.04 0.94
C GLN A 189 13.69 1.45 1.48
N ILE A 190 14.64 2.07 2.20
CA ILE A 190 14.49 3.45 2.69
C ILE A 190 14.30 4.42 1.51
N THR A 191 15.08 4.23 0.44
CA THR A 191 14.99 5.07 -0.78
C THR A 191 13.63 4.94 -1.45
N GLU A 192 13.13 3.70 -1.59
CA GLU A 192 11.82 3.42 -2.15
C GLU A 192 10.71 4.09 -1.31
N ILE A 193 10.73 3.93 0.03
CA ILE A 193 9.72 4.54 0.90
C ILE A 193 9.76 6.08 0.84
N ASN A 194 10.96 6.68 0.80
CA ASN A 194 11.10 8.13 0.66
C ASN A 194 10.52 8.65 -0.66
N SER A 195 10.69 7.91 -1.75
CA SER A 195 10.08 8.28 -3.04
C SER A 195 8.54 8.26 -2.97
N ILE A 196 7.96 7.30 -2.24
CA ILE A 196 6.52 7.23 -2.00
C ILE A 196 6.06 8.43 -1.16
N LEU A 197 6.75 8.75 -0.07
CA LEU A 197 6.40 9.90 0.78
C LEU A 197 6.42 11.22 0.01
N GLN A 198 7.40 11.43 -0.88
CA GLN A 198 7.44 12.60 -1.75
C GLN A 198 6.21 12.69 -2.65
N SER A 199 5.78 11.57 -3.26
CA SER A 199 4.58 11.54 -4.10
C SER A 199 3.26 11.79 -3.37
N ILE A 200 3.22 11.64 -2.05
CA ILE A 200 2.01 11.88 -1.22
C ILE A 200 1.93 13.35 -0.77
N ALA A 201 3.07 14.05 -0.72
CA ALA A 201 3.17 15.43 -0.24
C ALA A 201 2.83 16.48 -1.32
N GLU A 202 2.87 16.10 -2.60
CA GLU A 202 2.47 16.91 -3.77
C GLU A 202 0.95 16.86 -4.02
#